data_AF-A0A1I4RBK4-F1
#
_entry.id   AF-A0A1I4RBK4-F1
#
_cell.length_a   1.000
_cell.length_b   1.000
_cell.length_c   1.000
_cell.angle_alpha   90.00
_cell.angle_beta   90.00
_cell.angle_gamma   90.00
#
_symmetry.space_group_name_H-M   'P 1'
#
loop_
_entity.id
_entity.type
_entity.pdbx_description
1 polymer ?
#
loop_
_entity_poly.entity_id
_entity_poly.type
_entity_poly.pdbx_seq_one_letter_code
_entity_poly.pdbx_strand_id
1 'polypeptide(L)'
;MLTRLIAALLCLLATAATASDVLRLNTDILPPYQVREGEQLGGSSVNALDCIFRAMQQPYEIRVLPLQRAIHDVQQQRADGFFSATRISQIDSFARLSAPLALEKWYWYSNQPAAPGLQENRQRLRIGALRGSNQQVWLEQNGYNVVSQVGNHEQLLKLLQLERIDAFIADQRTLRMKMTQLPGNLRPDHQHFLKYSTLGVYFGKHFLERRQGFLDNFDHHIFGCLREQPKLNDAERLLIGTLYQNRFAGWASHPLLIERVREQNRQHRGMGLQRILELDQQWVLESSQPRRPLITSVLSNPASHWLVEQQQASDGLVTEIILTDRFGLNAAVSEITTDYWQGDEEKFSMSFFSENGEPVVGQLDYDESTRHFQVHISNRLRDPDTAEVIGVLIVGLGIEQAMQLASQPE
;
A
#
# COMPACT_ATOMS: atom_id res chain seq x y z
N MET A 1 25.75 -51.20 45.12
CA MET A 1 25.27 -49.82 45.38
C MET A 1 25.92 -48.84 44.41
N LEU A 2 25.86 -49.12 43.10
CA LEU A 2 26.62 -48.40 42.06
C LEU A 2 25.73 -47.99 40.87
N THR A 3 24.45 -47.70 41.14
CA THR A 3 23.44 -47.43 40.11
C THR A 3 22.58 -46.19 40.40
N ARG A 4 22.98 -45.35 41.37
CA ARG A 4 22.25 -44.12 41.73
C ARG A 4 22.98 -42.80 41.44
N LEU A 5 24.17 -42.81 40.83
CA LEU A 5 24.97 -41.60 40.63
C LEU A 5 25.07 -41.09 39.18
N ILE A 6 24.43 -41.74 38.20
CA ILE A 6 24.51 -41.33 36.78
C ILE A 6 23.27 -40.55 36.31
N ALA A 7 22.18 -40.53 37.11
CA ALA A 7 20.93 -39.86 36.73
C ALA A 7 20.89 -38.35 37.03
N ALA A 8 21.92 -37.78 37.67
CA ALA A 8 21.94 -36.35 38.04
C ALA A 8 22.82 -35.48 37.14
N LEU A 9 23.51 -36.05 36.13
CA LEU A 9 24.47 -35.32 35.29
C LEU A 9 24.00 -35.07 33.85
N LEU A 10 22.72 -35.33 33.53
CA LEU A 10 22.18 -35.18 32.16
C LEU A 10 21.00 -34.19 32.01
N CYS A 11 20.64 -33.42 33.05
CA CYS A 11 19.57 -32.41 33.00
C CYS A 11 20.06 -30.96 33.19
N LEU A 12 21.34 -30.69 32.91
CA LEU A 12 21.87 -29.33 32.73
C LEU A 12 22.24 -29.13 31.25
N LEU A 13 21.30 -29.45 30.35
CA LEU A 13 21.24 -28.73 29.09
C LEU A 13 20.82 -27.31 29.45
N ALA A 14 21.83 -26.46 29.62
CA ALA A 14 21.66 -25.03 29.70
C ALA A 14 20.78 -24.60 28.52
N THR A 15 19.54 -24.26 28.83
CA THR A 15 18.80 -23.28 28.04
C THR A 15 19.59 -21.98 28.16
N ALA A 16 20.60 -21.83 27.31
CA ALA A 16 21.06 -20.51 26.93
C ALA A 16 19.84 -19.86 26.28
N ALA A 17 19.01 -19.20 27.09
CA ALA A 17 18.09 -18.21 26.60
C ALA A 17 18.99 -17.23 25.85
N THR A 18 18.98 -17.31 24.52
CA THR A 18 19.59 -16.31 23.67
C THR A 18 18.89 -15.02 24.04
N ALA A 19 19.52 -14.19 24.87
CA ALA A 19 19.07 -12.83 25.09
C ALA A 19 18.96 -12.23 23.69
N SER A 20 17.73 -11.98 23.22
CA SER A 20 17.59 -11.36 21.91
C SER A 20 18.22 -9.99 22.02
N ASP A 21 19.35 -9.79 21.33
CA ASP A 21 20.02 -8.49 21.34
C ASP A 21 19.00 -7.38 21.06
N VAL A 22 19.05 -6.32 21.86
CA VAL A 22 18.16 -5.16 21.74
C VAL A 22 18.39 -4.53 20.37
N LEU A 23 17.34 -4.53 19.54
CA LEU A 23 17.33 -3.92 18.22
C LEU A 23 17.42 -2.38 18.37
N ARG A 24 18.38 -1.75 17.69
CA ARG A 24 18.54 -0.29 17.71
C ARG A 24 17.96 0.35 16.47
N LEU A 25 16.89 1.13 16.63
CA LEU A 25 16.26 1.89 15.57
C LEU A 25 16.51 3.39 15.72
N ASN A 26 16.80 4.05 14.60
CA ASN A 26 16.91 5.50 14.53
C ASN A 26 15.71 6.11 13.79
N THR A 27 15.31 7.33 14.14
CA THR A 27 14.24 8.07 13.45
C THR A 27 14.40 9.57 13.59
N ASP A 28 13.76 10.34 12.71
CA ASP A 28 13.53 11.77 12.92
C ASP A 28 12.11 12.02 13.47
N ILE A 29 11.83 13.24 13.92
CA ILE A 29 10.49 13.68 14.33
C ILE A 29 9.68 14.06 13.10
N LEU A 30 8.59 13.33 12.85
CA LEU A 30 7.69 13.54 11.72
C LEU A 30 6.24 13.35 12.18
N PRO A 31 5.60 14.37 12.78
CA PRO A 31 4.20 14.28 13.20
C PRO A 31 3.27 14.01 12.00
N PRO A 32 2.27 13.12 12.11
CA PRO A 32 1.81 12.43 13.33
C PRO A 32 2.46 11.05 13.53
N TYR A 33 3.39 10.65 12.67
CA TYR A 33 4.04 9.35 12.67
C TYR A 33 4.99 9.17 13.86
N GLN A 34 5.74 10.23 14.17
CA GLN A 34 6.55 10.39 15.37
C GLN A 34 6.24 11.74 15.99
N VAL A 35 5.78 11.71 17.24
CA VAL A 35 5.54 12.91 18.05
C VAL A 35 6.33 12.78 19.33
N ARG A 36 7.01 13.85 19.72
CA ARG A 36 7.71 13.93 21.00
C ARG A 36 6.95 14.86 21.93
N GLU A 37 6.52 14.31 23.07
CA GLU A 37 5.89 15.05 24.17
C GLU A 37 6.76 14.89 25.42
N GLY A 38 7.60 15.89 25.70
CA GLY A 38 8.63 15.78 26.74
C GLY A 38 9.63 14.67 26.41
N GLU A 39 9.76 13.71 27.34
CA GLU A 39 10.64 12.53 27.20
C GLU A 39 9.98 11.37 26.45
N GLN A 40 8.66 11.40 26.24
CA GLN A 40 7.94 10.31 25.59
C GLN A 40 7.93 10.48 24.08
N LEU A 41 8.27 9.39 23.40
CA LEU A 41 8.12 9.25 21.95
C LEU A 41 6.85 8.45 21.66
N GLY A 42 5.94 9.03 20.90
CA GLY A 42 4.71 8.39 20.43
C GLY A 42 4.49 8.66 18.94
N GLY A 43 3.25 8.49 18.49
CA GLY A 43 2.87 8.66 17.09
C GLY A 43 2.48 7.34 16.42
N SER A 44 1.86 7.41 15.25
CA SER A 44 1.27 6.23 14.60
C SER A 44 2.31 5.16 14.24
N SER A 45 3.49 5.55 13.74
CA SER A 45 4.56 4.60 13.39
C SER A 45 5.21 3.99 14.64
N VAL A 46 5.36 4.75 15.72
CA VAL A 46 5.90 4.24 16.99
C VAL A 46 4.95 3.22 17.61
N ASN A 47 3.64 3.49 17.58
CA ASN A 47 2.62 2.57 18.06
C ASN A 47 2.56 1.28 17.23
N ALA A 48 2.72 1.39 15.90
CA ALA A 48 2.78 0.23 15.01
C ALA A 48 4.02 -0.64 15.31
N LEU A 49 5.19 -0.03 15.46
CA LEU A 49 6.43 -0.74 15.83
C LEU A 49 6.32 -1.43 17.18
N ASP A 50 5.74 -0.77 18.18
CA ASP A 50 5.53 -1.35 19.50
C ASP A 50 4.62 -2.60 19.43
N CYS A 51 3.56 -2.57 18.63
CA CYS A 51 2.71 -3.74 18.37
C CYS A 51 3.50 -4.86 17.66
N ILE A 52 4.21 -4.56 16.57
CA ILE A 52 4.96 -5.54 15.78
C ILE A 52 6.03 -6.22 16.63
N PHE A 53 6.87 -5.45 17.31
CA PHE A 53 7.97 -6.00 18.10
C PHE A 53 7.49 -6.76 19.34
N ARG A 54 6.34 -6.40 19.93
CA ARG A 54 5.71 -7.22 20.97
C ARG A 54 5.25 -8.58 20.43
N ALA A 55 4.62 -8.61 19.25
CA ALA A 55 4.19 -9.86 18.62
C ALA A 55 5.40 -10.75 18.25
N MET A 56 6.50 -10.14 17.79
CA MET A 56 7.75 -10.83 17.50
C MET A 56 8.57 -11.20 18.75
N GLN A 57 8.17 -10.76 19.94
CA GLN A 57 8.96 -10.86 21.19
C GLN A 57 10.39 -10.29 21.06
N GLN A 58 10.55 -9.22 20.28
CA GLN A 58 11.83 -8.58 20.01
C GLN A 58 11.99 -7.30 20.86
N PRO A 59 12.96 -7.25 21.81
CA PRO A 59 13.26 -5.99 22.49
C PRO A 59 13.90 -4.98 21.52
N TYR A 60 13.54 -3.72 21.64
CA TYR A 60 14.06 -2.65 20.79
C TYR A 60 14.22 -1.33 21.56
N GLU A 61 15.07 -0.46 21.04
CA GLU A 61 15.21 0.93 21.48
C GLU A 61 15.13 1.88 20.28
N ILE A 62 14.58 3.08 20.49
CA ILE A 62 14.52 4.13 19.47
C ILE A 62 15.39 5.32 19.87
N ARG A 63 16.21 5.80 18.94
CA ARG A 63 16.95 7.06 19.07
C ARG A 63 16.46 8.08 18.05
N VAL A 64 16.17 9.29 18.53
CA VAL A 64 15.74 10.39 17.66
C VAL A 64 16.95 11.19 17.20
N LEU A 65 17.20 11.18 15.90
CA LEU A 65 18.33 11.80 15.21
C LEU A 65 17.86 12.31 13.84
N PRO A 66 18.44 13.38 13.30
CA PRO A 66 18.16 13.81 11.92
C PRO A 66 18.33 12.66 10.93
N LEU A 67 17.44 12.54 9.94
CA LEU A 67 17.38 11.38 9.02
C LEU A 67 18.74 11.00 8.43
N GLN A 68 19.54 11.99 7.98
CA GLN A 68 20.88 11.74 7.42
C GLN A 68 21.83 11.06 8.41
N ARG A 69 21.74 11.40 9.70
CA ARG A 69 22.51 10.75 10.76
C ARG A 69 22.00 9.35 11.04
N ALA A 70 20.68 9.16 11.02
CA ALA A 70 20.06 7.83 11.16
C ALA A 70 20.55 6.86 10.08
N ILE A 71 20.55 7.31 8.82
CA ILE A 71 21.07 6.55 7.66
C ILE A 71 22.55 6.22 7.86
N HIS A 72 23.36 7.23 8.20
CA HIS A 72 24.79 7.06 8.41
C HIS A 72 25.10 6.06 9.54
N ASP A 73 24.36 6.09 10.65
CA ASP A 73 24.56 5.15 11.76
C ASP A 73 24.27 3.70 11.38
N VAL A 74 23.29 3.43 10.51
CA VAL A 74 23.05 2.07 9.98
C VAL A 74 24.17 1.64 9.03
N GLN A 75 24.63 2.53 8.16
CA GLN A 75 25.76 2.24 7.27
C GLN A 75 27.05 1.89 8.06
N GLN A 76 27.27 2.55 9.19
CA GLN A 76 28.40 2.32 10.09
C GLN A 76 28.14 1.22 11.14
N GLN A 77 27.03 0.47 11.03
CA GLN A 77 26.64 -0.61 11.94
C GLN A 77 26.51 -0.18 13.41
N ARG A 78 26.24 1.11 13.66
CA ARG A 78 25.94 1.67 15.00
C ARG A 78 24.46 1.56 15.36
N ALA A 79 23.59 1.33 14.38
CA ALA A 79 22.18 1.01 14.53
C ALA A 79 21.81 -0.15 13.59
N ASP A 80 20.75 -0.88 13.93
CA ASP A 80 20.26 -2.01 13.14
C ASP A 80 19.27 -1.58 12.06
N GLY A 81 18.60 -0.44 12.27
CA GLY A 81 17.68 0.12 11.30
C GLY A 81 17.32 1.58 11.53
N PHE A 82 16.56 2.15 10.60
CA PHE A 82 15.92 3.45 10.74
C PHE A 82 14.53 3.43 10.09
N PHE A 83 13.60 4.27 10.55
CA PHE A 83 12.22 4.22 10.08
C PHE A 83 11.61 5.58 9.74
N SER A 84 10.39 5.52 9.19
CA SER A 84 9.70 6.63 8.52
C SER A 84 10.48 7.24 7.37
N ALA A 85 11.10 6.37 6.58
CA ALA A 85 11.80 6.73 5.37
C ALA A 85 11.05 6.19 4.15
N THR A 86 11.09 6.98 3.07
CA THR A 86 10.66 6.54 1.75
C THR A 86 11.75 5.70 1.08
N ARG A 87 11.44 5.09 -0.07
CA ARG A 87 12.46 4.40 -0.86
C ARG A 87 13.55 5.37 -1.32
N ILE A 88 14.79 5.08 -0.96
CA ILE A 88 15.98 5.85 -1.36
C ILE A 88 16.95 4.88 -2.05
N SER A 89 17.09 5.00 -3.37
CA SER A 89 17.84 4.04 -4.20
C SER A 89 19.29 3.82 -3.76
N GLN A 90 19.95 4.85 -3.22
CA GLN A 90 21.34 4.78 -2.74
C GLN A 90 21.51 3.88 -1.50
N ILE A 91 20.44 3.71 -0.71
CA ILE A 91 20.45 2.96 0.56
C ILE A 91 20.32 1.45 0.32
N ASP A 92 19.72 1.05 -0.79
CA ASP A 92 19.49 -0.36 -1.15
C ASP A 92 20.80 -1.17 -1.26
N SER A 93 21.95 -0.49 -1.32
CA SER A 93 23.29 -1.09 -1.26
C SER A 93 23.59 -1.74 0.11
N PHE A 94 23.19 -1.12 1.23
CA PHE A 94 23.56 -1.57 2.59
C PHE A 94 22.37 -1.84 3.53
N ALA A 95 21.14 -1.52 3.14
CA ALA A 95 19.93 -1.83 3.91
C ALA A 95 18.78 -2.32 3.00
N ARG A 96 17.75 -2.91 3.60
CA ARG A 96 16.50 -3.32 2.92
C ARG A 96 15.31 -2.66 3.61
N LEU A 97 14.39 -2.14 2.79
CA LEU A 97 13.14 -1.54 3.25
C LEU A 97 12.08 -2.63 3.50
N SER A 98 11.36 -2.52 4.61
CA SER A 98 10.18 -3.33 4.97
C SER A 98 8.96 -3.02 4.09
N ALA A 99 7.89 -3.79 4.25
CA ALA A 99 6.57 -3.35 3.83
C ALA A 99 6.16 -2.02 4.56
N PRO A 100 5.24 -1.23 3.99
CA PRO A 100 4.92 0.11 4.50
C PRO A 100 4.33 0.09 5.91
N LEU A 101 4.90 0.90 6.80
CA LEU A 101 4.32 1.20 8.12
C LEU A 101 3.35 2.37 8.09
N ALA A 102 3.42 3.22 7.07
CA ALA A 102 2.49 4.31 6.89
C ALA A 102 2.41 4.77 5.44
N LEU A 103 1.32 5.46 5.13
CA LEU A 103 1.08 6.11 3.85
C LEU A 103 0.97 7.63 4.04
N GLU A 104 1.76 8.38 3.28
CA GLU A 104 1.66 9.82 3.12
C GLU A 104 0.96 10.15 1.80
N LYS A 105 0.17 11.22 1.79
CA LYS A 105 -0.42 11.77 0.56
C LYS A 105 0.31 13.05 0.20
N TRP A 106 1.20 12.99 -0.77
CA TRP A 106 2.01 14.12 -1.17
C TRP A 106 1.27 15.00 -2.15
N TYR A 107 1.24 16.29 -1.84
CA TYR A 107 0.68 17.32 -2.70
C TYR A 107 1.73 18.37 -3.01
N TRP A 108 1.68 18.88 -4.24
CA TRP A 108 2.25 20.18 -4.56
C TRP A 108 1.40 21.27 -3.93
N TYR A 109 2.05 22.23 -3.26
CA TYR A 109 1.43 23.44 -2.74
C TYR A 109 2.01 24.64 -3.47
N SER A 110 1.14 25.47 -4.04
CA SER A 110 1.53 26.67 -4.78
C SER A 110 0.46 27.75 -4.71
N ASN A 111 0.80 28.96 -5.15
CA ASN A 111 -0.16 30.06 -5.35
C ASN A 111 -0.62 30.15 -6.82
N GLN A 112 -0.28 29.16 -7.65
CA GLN A 112 -0.70 29.09 -9.05
C GLN A 112 -1.74 27.98 -9.24
N PRO A 113 -2.76 28.18 -10.10
CA PRO A 113 -3.81 27.19 -10.30
C PRO A 113 -3.34 25.94 -11.07
N ALA A 114 -2.22 26.01 -11.79
CA ALA A 114 -1.67 24.90 -12.53
C ALA A 114 -0.74 24.05 -11.65
N ALA A 115 -0.80 22.73 -11.79
CA ALA A 115 0.09 21.83 -11.05
C ALA A 115 1.57 22.05 -11.44
N PRO A 116 2.46 22.29 -10.46
CA PRO A 116 3.90 22.43 -10.73
C PRO A 116 4.48 21.21 -11.44
N GLY A 117 5.15 21.43 -12.58
CA GLY A 117 5.89 20.39 -13.31
C GLY A 117 5.11 19.61 -14.37
N LEU A 118 3.81 19.88 -14.59
CA LEU A 118 3.08 19.34 -15.75
C LEU A 118 3.33 20.14 -17.04
N GLN A 119 3.61 21.44 -16.94
CA GLN A 119 3.84 22.32 -18.12
C GLN A 119 5.22 22.98 -18.14
N GLU A 120 5.96 22.97 -17.03
CA GLU A 120 7.20 23.73 -16.89
C GLU A 120 8.44 22.84 -16.80
N ASN A 121 9.54 23.32 -17.36
CA ASN A 121 10.85 22.69 -17.21
C ASN A 121 11.19 22.61 -15.71
N ARG A 122 11.39 21.39 -15.19
CA ARG A 122 11.69 21.09 -13.77
C ARG A 122 12.84 21.93 -13.18
N GLN A 123 13.74 22.44 -14.02
CA GLN A 123 14.85 23.29 -13.60
C GLN A 123 14.51 24.79 -13.44
N ARG A 124 13.37 25.25 -13.97
CA ARG A 124 12.93 26.65 -13.85
C ARG A 124 12.11 26.91 -12.58
N LEU A 125 11.45 25.88 -12.05
CA LEU A 125 10.67 25.97 -10.82
C LEU A 125 11.58 26.22 -9.62
N ARG A 126 11.29 27.28 -8.86
CA ARG A 126 11.96 27.61 -7.60
C ARG A 126 11.33 26.81 -6.49
N ILE A 127 11.87 25.63 -6.19
CA ILE A 127 11.26 24.72 -5.22
C ILE A 127 11.86 24.92 -3.83
N GLY A 128 10.99 25.02 -2.83
CA GLY A 128 11.35 24.95 -1.43
C GLY A 128 11.22 23.52 -0.88
N ALA A 129 12.08 23.14 0.05
CA ALA A 129 11.96 21.88 0.78
C ALA A 129 12.35 22.01 2.27
N LEU A 130 11.87 21.08 3.09
CA LEU A 130 12.39 20.92 4.45
C LEU A 130 13.74 20.22 4.40
N ARG A 131 14.72 20.78 5.11
CA ARG A 131 16.07 20.24 5.12
C ARG A 131 16.08 18.80 5.65
N GLY A 132 16.62 17.89 4.85
CA GLY A 132 16.80 16.48 5.20
C GLY A 132 15.52 15.65 5.17
N SER A 133 14.40 16.17 4.68
CA SER A 133 13.15 15.42 4.63
C SER A 133 13.10 14.42 3.48
N ASN A 134 12.20 13.43 3.57
CA ASN A 134 11.93 12.49 2.50
C ASN A 134 11.54 13.19 1.18
N GLN A 135 10.80 14.31 1.28
CA GLN A 135 10.38 15.12 0.13
C GLN A 135 11.58 15.81 -0.55
N GLN A 136 12.55 16.32 0.22
CA GLN A 136 13.78 16.87 -0.36
C GLN A 136 14.55 15.80 -1.13
N VAL A 137 14.76 14.64 -0.52
CA VAL A 137 15.50 13.53 -1.15
C VAL A 137 14.81 13.10 -2.45
N TRP A 138 13.48 13.01 -2.44
CA TRP A 138 12.71 12.66 -3.65
C TRP A 138 12.82 13.73 -4.74
N LEU A 139 12.73 15.02 -4.39
CA LEU A 139 12.88 16.13 -5.34
C LEU A 139 14.23 16.06 -6.05
N GLU A 140 15.31 15.88 -5.29
CA GLU A 140 16.68 15.79 -5.81
C GLU A 140 16.86 14.57 -6.72
N GLN A 141 16.33 13.41 -6.32
CA GLN A 141 16.36 12.17 -7.14
C GLN A 141 15.59 12.31 -8.46
N ASN A 142 14.58 13.17 -8.52
CA ASN A 142 13.76 13.39 -9.71
C ASN A 142 14.21 14.60 -10.54
N GLY A 143 15.38 15.17 -10.23
CA GLY A 143 16.04 16.23 -11.00
C GLY A 143 15.45 17.63 -10.78
N TYR A 144 14.69 17.84 -9.71
CA TYR A 144 14.18 19.16 -9.34
C TYR A 144 15.27 20.00 -8.67
N ASN A 145 15.28 21.31 -8.97
CA ASN A 145 16.20 22.26 -8.35
C ASN A 145 15.60 22.83 -7.05
N VAL A 146 16.07 22.33 -5.91
CA VAL A 146 15.65 22.84 -4.59
C VAL A 146 16.45 24.11 -4.25
N VAL A 147 15.86 25.27 -4.56
CA VAL A 147 16.52 26.58 -4.39
C VAL A 147 16.54 27.08 -2.95
N SER A 148 15.67 26.54 -2.09
CA SER A 148 15.61 26.92 -0.67
C SER A 148 15.33 25.73 0.23
N GLN A 149 16.17 25.57 1.26
CA GLN A 149 16.01 24.54 2.29
C GLN A 149 15.79 25.21 3.65
N VAL A 150 14.66 24.92 4.27
CA VAL A 150 14.23 25.54 5.54
C VAL A 150 14.02 24.50 6.63
N GLY A 151 13.89 24.94 7.89
CA GLY A 151 13.79 24.04 9.04
C GLY A 151 12.37 23.63 9.41
N ASN A 152 11.34 24.32 8.90
CA ASN A 152 9.95 24.03 9.23
C ASN A 152 8.97 24.52 8.15
N HIS A 153 7.74 24.00 8.18
CA HIS A 153 6.68 24.33 7.22
C HIS A 153 6.27 25.80 7.24
N GLU A 154 6.33 26.49 8.39
CA GLU A 154 5.99 27.92 8.47
C GLU A 154 6.93 28.75 7.59
N GLN A 155 8.22 28.40 7.56
CA GLN A 155 9.18 29.05 6.67
C GLN A 155 8.89 28.76 5.19
N LEU A 156 8.47 27.54 4.82
CA LEU A 156 8.05 27.24 3.44
C LEU A 156 6.85 28.09 3.01
N LEU A 157 5.83 28.14 3.87
CA LEU A 157 4.62 28.93 3.62
C LEU A 157 4.95 30.42 3.47
N LYS A 158 5.83 30.97 4.34
CA LYS A 158 6.31 32.35 4.22
C LYS A 158 7.06 32.61 2.91
N LEU A 159 7.93 31.70 2.49
CA LEU A 159 8.64 31.83 1.21
C LEU A 159 7.69 31.77 0.02
N LEU A 160 6.65 30.94 0.08
CA LEU A 160 5.63 30.85 -0.97
C LEU A 160 4.85 32.16 -1.09
N GLN A 161 4.37 32.72 0.03
CA GLN A 161 3.63 33.99 0.03
C GLN A 161 4.48 35.21 -0.35
N LEU A 162 5.79 35.14 -0.13
CA LEU A 162 6.74 36.17 -0.58
C LEU A 162 7.23 35.95 -2.01
N GLU A 163 6.64 34.99 -2.74
CA GLU A 163 7.02 34.61 -4.11
C GLU A 163 8.52 34.32 -4.25
N ARG A 164 9.17 33.81 -3.19
CA ARG A 164 10.58 33.40 -3.21
C ARG A 164 10.77 31.96 -3.67
N ILE A 165 9.72 31.15 -3.54
CA ILE A 165 9.58 29.83 -4.12
C ILE A 165 8.24 29.78 -4.87
N ASP A 166 8.16 28.97 -5.91
CA ASP A 166 6.94 28.77 -6.70
C ASP A 166 6.08 27.65 -6.11
N ALA A 167 6.73 26.63 -5.53
CA ALA A 167 6.04 25.49 -4.94
C ALA A 167 6.90 24.74 -3.91
N PHE A 168 6.25 23.91 -3.12
CA PHE A 168 6.88 22.86 -2.32
C PHE A 168 5.98 21.63 -2.24
N ILE A 169 6.56 20.48 -1.88
CA ILE A 169 5.82 19.24 -1.61
C ILE A 169 5.72 19.03 -0.10
N ALA A 170 4.55 18.61 0.37
CA ALA A 170 4.38 18.14 1.73
C ALA A 170 3.34 17.01 1.80
N ASP A 171 3.40 16.22 2.88
CA ASP A 171 2.28 15.37 3.25
C ASP A 171 1.06 16.22 3.65
N GLN A 172 -0.10 15.89 3.08
CA GLN A 172 -1.34 16.64 3.27
C GLN A 172 -1.77 16.69 4.74
N ARG A 173 -1.67 15.56 5.46
CA ARG A 173 -2.10 15.48 6.86
C ARG A 173 -1.20 16.36 7.73
N THR A 174 0.11 16.22 7.55
CA THR A 174 1.14 16.97 8.26
C THR A 174 0.98 18.49 8.04
N LEU A 175 0.86 18.94 6.79
CA LEU A 175 0.71 20.36 6.51
C LEU A 175 -0.61 20.92 7.02
N ARG A 176 -1.74 20.19 6.85
CA ARG A 176 -3.04 20.63 7.38
C ARG A 176 -3.01 20.85 8.88
N MET A 177 -2.45 19.90 9.65
CA MET A 177 -2.28 20.06 11.10
C MET A 177 -1.43 21.28 11.43
N LYS A 178 -0.36 21.53 10.66
CA LYS A 178 0.47 22.71 10.92
C LYS A 178 -0.24 24.02 10.59
N MET A 179 -1.03 24.06 9.52
CA MET A 179 -1.78 25.24 9.10
C MET A 179 -2.91 25.64 10.07
N THR A 180 -3.41 24.74 10.93
CA THR A 180 -4.37 25.13 11.98
C THR A 180 -3.74 26.00 13.07
N GLN A 181 -2.40 25.94 13.22
CA GLN A 181 -1.64 26.69 14.21
C GLN A 181 -1.07 28.01 13.66
N LEU A 182 -1.31 28.31 12.38
CA LEU A 182 -0.71 29.44 11.68
C LEU A 182 -1.76 30.43 11.19
N PRO A 183 -1.38 31.71 10.97
CA PRO A 183 -2.25 32.70 10.35
C PRO A 183 -2.80 32.25 8.99
N GLY A 184 -4.08 32.53 8.73
CA GLY A 184 -4.77 32.09 7.52
C GLY A 184 -4.19 32.66 6.21
N ASN A 185 -3.54 33.81 6.26
CA ASN A 185 -2.89 34.44 5.10
C ASN A 185 -1.59 33.74 4.66
N LEU A 186 -1.12 32.74 5.41
CA LEU A 186 0.01 31.91 5.00
C LEU A 186 -0.42 30.69 4.17
N ARG A 187 -1.71 30.41 4.05
CA ARG A 187 -2.22 29.22 3.36
C ARG A 187 -1.92 29.30 1.85
N PRO A 188 -1.46 28.21 1.22
CA PRO A 188 -1.33 28.16 -0.24
C PRO A 188 -2.71 28.27 -0.91
N ASP A 189 -2.77 28.93 -2.07
CA ASP A 189 -4.04 29.08 -2.80
C ASP A 189 -4.49 27.75 -3.43
N HIS A 190 -3.54 26.91 -3.84
CA HIS A 190 -3.79 25.66 -4.55
C HIS A 190 -3.00 24.48 -3.98
N GLN A 191 -3.59 23.29 -4.09
CA GLN A 191 -2.92 22.01 -3.84
C GLN A 191 -3.22 21.03 -4.98
N HIS A 192 -2.21 20.32 -5.45
CA HIS A 192 -2.36 19.32 -6.51
C HIS A 192 -1.80 17.99 -6.05
N PHE A 193 -2.57 16.91 -6.18
CA PHE A 193 -2.10 15.58 -5.82
C PHE A 193 -0.89 15.24 -6.67
N LEU A 194 0.19 14.82 -6.01
CA LEU A 194 1.40 14.35 -6.68
C LEU A 194 1.43 12.84 -6.69
N LYS A 195 1.45 12.24 -5.49
CA LYS A 195 1.56 10.79 -5.33
C LYS A 195 1.23 10.33 -3.92
N TYR A 196 1.04 9.02 -3.78
CA TYR A 196 1.15 8.33 -2.50
C TYR A 196 2.62 8.02 -2.21
N SER A 197 3.05 8.20 -0.97
CA SER A 197 4.42 7.89 -0.55
C SER A 197 4.40 6.97 0.64
N THR A 198 5.11 5.85 0.54
CA THR A 198 5.17 4.84 1.60
C THR A 198 6.32 5.14 2.54
N LEU A 199 6.05 4.99 3.83
CA LEU A 199 7.05 5.08 4.89
C LEU A 199 7.25 3.70 5.49
N GLY A 200 8.49 3.20 5.47
CA GLY A 200 8.83 1.89 6.04
C GLY A 200 9.99 1.95 7.03
N VAL A 201 10.48 0.77 7.39
CA VAL A 201 11.70 0.57 8.17
C VAL A 201 12.79 0.05 7.25
N TYR A 202 13.93 0.72 7.21
CA TYR A 202 15.14 0.14 6.68
C TYR A 202 15.86 -0.66 7.75
N PHE A 203 16.16 -1.91 7.45
CA PHE A 203 17.05 -2.75 8.25
C PHE A 203 18.38 -2.94 7.52
N GLY A 204 19.50 -2.76 8.24
CA GLY A 204 20.83 -2.98 7.70
C GLY A 204 21.01 -4.43 7.22
N LYS A 205 21.62 -4.63 6.05
CA LYS A 205 21.84 -5.98 5.49
C LYS A 205 22.66 -6.85 6.43
N HIS A 206 23.68 -6.28 7.10
CA HIS A 206 24.47 -6.97 8.13
C HIS A 206 23.64 -7.48 9.31
N PHE A 207 22.57 -6.78 9.67
CA PHE A 207 21.63 -7.24 10.70
C PHE A 207 20.77 -8.39 10.15
N LEU A 208 20.21 -8.23 8.94
CA LEU A 208 19.35 -9.24 8.30
C LEU A 208 20.08 -10.55 7.97
N GLU A 209 21.36 -10.48 7.57
CA GLU A 209 22.19 -11.66 7.31
C GLU A 209 22.40 -12.52 8.56
N ARG A 210 22.47 -11.88 9.74
CA ARG A 210 22.60 -12.55 11.04
C ARG A 210 21.26 -13.07 11.58
N ARG A 211 20.13 -12.59 11.06
CA ARG A 211 18.77 -12.96 11.47
C ARG A 211 17.92 -13.32 10.26
N GLN A 212 18.17 -14.50 9.71
CA GLN A 212 17.40 -15.02 8.57
C GLN A 212 15.91 -15.05 8.87
N GLY A 213 15.08 -14.63 7.91
CA GLY A 213 13.62 -14.56 8.05
C GLY A 213 13.11 -13.40 8.92
N PHE A 214 13.98 -12.55 9.49
CA PHE A 214 13.53 -11.44 10.34
C PHE A 214 12.61 -10.47 9.59
N LEU A 215 12.98 -10.08 8.37
CA LEU A 215 12.21 -9.12 7.59
C LEU A 215 10.84 -9.67 7.22
N ASP A 216 10.77 -10.91 6.77
CA ASP A 216 9.51 -11.56 6.39
C ASP A 216 8.59 -11.71 7.61
N ASN A 217 9.15 -12.07 8.77
CA ASN A 217 8.41 -12.11 10.03
C ASN A 217 7.94 -10.71 10.48
N PHE A 218 8.78 -9.67 10.30
CA PHE A 218 8.39 -8.29 10.58
C PHE A 218 7.23 -7.85 9.68
N ASP A 219 7.36 -8.08 8.37
CA ASP A 219 6.36 -7.69 7.36
C ASP A 219 5.01 -8.38 7.61
N HIS A 220 5.01 -9.68 8.00
CA HIS A 220 3.79 -10.42 8.33
C HIS A 220 2.95 -9.79 9.45
N HIS A 221 3.60 -9.10 10.41
CA HIS A 221 2.90 -8.47 11.54
C HIS A 221 2.43 -7.04 11.24
N ILE A 222 2.88 -6.41 10.16
CA ILE A 222 2.57 -5.00 9.88
C ILE A 222 1.07 -4.79 9.77
N PHE A 223 0.38 -5.55 8.92
CA PHE A 223 -1.04 -5.34 8.62
C PHE A 223 -1.93 -5.45 9.87
N GLY A 224 -1.65 -6.41 10.76
CA GLY A 224 -2.38 -6.56 12.01
C GLY A 224 -2.13 -5.44 13.02
N CYS A 225 -1.03 -4.69 12.88
CA CYS A 225 -0.61 -3.64 13.80
C CYS A 225 -0.91 -2.21 13.31
N LEU A 226 -1.34 -2.03 12.05
CA LEU A 226 -1.75 -0.73 11.53
C LEU A 226 -3.16 -0.37 12.04
N ARG A 227 -3.24 0.50 13.06
CA ARG A 227 -4.52 0.97 13.64
C ARG A 227 -5.37 1.81 12.68
N GLU A 228 -4.72 2.55 11.78
CA GLU A 228 -5.37 3.33 10.73
C GLU A 228 -4.94 2.73 9.39
N GLN A 229 -5.76 1.84 8.82
CA GLN A 229 -5.58 1.46 7.42
C GLN A 229 -5.78 2.71 6.54
N PRO A 230 -4.96 2.92 5.50
CA PRO A 230 -5.14 4.07 4.64
C PRO A 230 -6.53 4.00 3.99
N LYS A 231 -7.37 5.01 4.21
CA LYS A 231 -8.72 5.09 3.63
C LYS A 231 -8.80 6.19 2.59
N LEU A 232 -9.51 5.89 1.52
CA LEU A 232 -10.01 6.91 0.59
C LEU A 232 -11.09 7.74 1.30
N ASN A 233 -10.95 9.05 1.25
CA ASN A 233 -11.99 9.97 1.69
C ASN A 233 -13.12 10.05 0.66
N ASP A 234 -14.24 10.67 1.01
CA ASP A 234 -15.43 10.70 0.16
C ASP A 234 -15.19 11.37 -1.20
N ALA A 235 -14.37 12.42 -1.25
CA ALA A 235 -14.02 13.09 -2.50
C ALA A 235 -13.15 12.21 -3.40
N GLU A 236 -12.16 11.51 -2.84
CA GLU A 236 -11.33 10.54 -3.58
C GLU A 236 -12.17 9.38 -4.09
N ARG A 237 -13.07 8.83 -3.26
CA ARG A 237 -14.01 7.77 -3.65
C ARG A 237 -14.90 8.20 -4.82
N LEU A 238 -15.45 9.40 -4.75
CA LEU A 238 -16.28 9.95 -5.83
C LEU A 238 -15.48 10.17 -7.12
N LEU A 239 -14.26 10.69 -7.00
CA LEU A 239 -13.37 10.94 -8.13
C LEU A 239 -13.01 9.64 -8.87
N ILE A 240 -12.60 8.62 -8.12
CA ILE A 240 -12.25 7.30 -8.64
C ILE A 240 -13.49 6.58 -9.19
N GLY A 241 -14.63 6.67 -8.49
CA GLY A 241 -15.90 6.12 -8.96
C GLY A 241 -16.32 6.71 -10.31
N THR A 242 -16.18 8.03 -10.48
CA THR A 242 -16.44 8.71 -11.77
C THR A 242 -15.48 8.26 -12.87
N LEU A 243 -14.17 8.20 -12.59
CA LEU A 243 -13.18 7.68 -13.53
C LEU A 243 -13.54 6.27 -13.99
N TYR A 244 -13.90 5.40 -13.04
CA TYR A 244 -14.29 4.03 -13.31
C TYR A 244 -15.56 3.96 -14.17
N GLN A 245 -16.61 4.70 -13.80
CA GLN A 245 -17.85 4.75 -14.55
C GLN A 245 -17.62 5.16 -16.01
N ASN A 246 -16.80 6.18 -16.25
CA ASN A 246 -16.53 6.70 -17.58
C ASN A 246 -15.71 5.73 -18.46
N ARG A 247 -14.84 4.91 -17.86
CA ARG A 247 -13.91 4.05 -18.61
C ARG A 247 -14.33 2.59 -18.69
N PHE A 248 -14.99 2.08 -17.66
CA PHE A 248 -15.09 0.62 -17.43
C PHE A 248 -16.52 0.12 -17.18
N ALA A 249 -17.51 1.00 -16.95
CA ALA A 249 -18.88 0.59 -16.62
C ALA A 249 -19.49 -0.40 -17.62
N GLY A 250 -19.16 -0.26 -18.91
CA GLY A 250 -19.66 -1.12 -19.97
C GLY A 250 -19.18 -2.58 -19.88
N TRP A 251 -18.09 -2.85 -19.17
CA TRP A 251 -17.52 -4.21 -19.09
C TRP A 251 -18.46 -5.20 -18.41
N ALA A 252 -19.18 -4.79 -17.37
CA ALA A 252 -20.13 -5.65 -16.66
C ALA A 252 -21.32 -6.12 -17.53
N SER A 253 -21.57 -5.43 -18.66
CA SER A 253 -22.61 -5.80 -19.64
C SER A 253 -22.04 -6.47 -20.88
N HIS A 254 -20.74 -6.77 -20.92
CA HIS A 254 -20.10 -7.33 -22.09
C HIS A 254 -20.59 -8.78 -22.34
N PRO A 255 -21.10 -9.12 -23.55
CA PRO A 255 -21.74 -10.41 -23.81
C PRO A 255 -20.88 -11.62 -23.44
N LEU A 256 -19.57 -11.53 -23.71
CA LEU A 256 -18.62 -12.61 -23.41
C LEU A 256 -18.55 -12.94 -21.91
N LEU A 257 -18.61 -11.93 -21.04
CA LEU A 257 -18.55 -12.13 -19.59
C LEU A 257 -19.86 -12.72 -19.07
N ILE A 258 -20.98 -12.21 -19.59
CA ILE A 258 -22.34 -12.70 -19.29
C ILE A 258 -22.47 -14.18 -19.67
N GLU A 259 -22.03 -14.57 -20.88
CA GLU A 259 -22.09 -15.96 -21.33
C GLU A 259 -21.23 -16.89 -20.47
N ARG A 260 -20.01 -16.47 -20.12
CA ARG A 260 -19.12 -17.26 -19.27
C ARG A 260 -19.72 -17.51 -17.89
N VAL A 261 -20.28 -16.47 -17.26
CA VAL A 261 -20.92 -16.57 -15.94
C VAL A 261 -22.19 -17.41 -16.00
N ARG A 262 -23.01 -17.26 -17.05
CA ARG A 262 -24.19 -18.12 -17.28
C ARG A 262 -23.81 -19.59 -17.40
N GLU A 263 -22.77 -19.89 -18.16
CA GLU A 263 -22.27 -21.26 -18.30
C GLU A 263 -21.83 -21.83 -16.95
N GLN A 264 -21.01 -21.10 -16.20
CA GLN A 264 -20.55 -21.54 -14.89
C GLN A 264 -21.69 -21.75 -13.89
N ASN A 265 -22.63 -20.80 -13.82
CA ASN A 265 -23.80 -20.90 -12.95
C ASN A 265 -24.68 -22.12 -13.27
N ARG A 266 -24.77 -22.53 -14.55
CA ARG A 266 -25.47 -23.77 -14.94
C ARG A 266 -24.71 -25.02 -14.46
N GLN A 267 -23.39 -25.03 -14.58
CA GLN A 267 -22.54 -26.14 -14.12
C GLN A 267 -22.55 -26.28 -12.59
N HIS A 268 -22.61 -25.16 -11.87
CA HIS A 268 -22.62 -25.10 -10.41
C HIS A 268 -24.03 -25.19 -9.80
N ARG A 269 -25.04 -25.58 -10.58
CA ARG A 269 -26.42 -25.70 -10.10
C ARG A 269 -26.49 -26.77 -8.99
N GLY A 270 -26.91 -26.35 -7.79
CA GLY A 270 -26.99 -27.25 -6.63
C GLY A 270 -25.64 -27.51 -5.95
N MET A 271 -24.59 -26.76 -6.28
CA MET A 271 -23.32 -26.82 -5.56
C MET A 271 -23.50 -26.40 -4.09
N GLY A 272 -22.98 -27.21 -3.17
CA GLY A 272 -22.94 -26.90 -1.75
C GLY A 272 -21.60 -26.34 -1.30
N LEU A 273 -21.57 -25.74 -0.10
CA LEU A 273 -20.38 -25.11 0.49
C LEU A 273 -19.16 -26.04 0.55
N GLN A 274 -19.36 -27.32 0.88
CA GLN A 274 -18.26 -28.29 0.94
C GLN A 274 -17.49 -28.38 -0.39
N ARG A 275 -18.20 -28.34 -1.53
CA ARG A 275 -17.57 -28.40 -2.85
C ARG A 275 -16.84 -27.10 -3.19
N ILE A 276 -17.35 -25.96 -2.74
CA ILE A 276 -16.68 -24.66 -2.88
C ILE A 276 -15.32 -24.69 -2.18
N LEU A 277 -15.31 -25.12 -0.91
CA LEU A 277 -14.07 -25.21 -0.11
C LEU A 277 -13.06 -26.21 -0.71
N GLU A 278 -13.52 -27.31 -1.30
CA GLU A 278 -12.65 -28.26 -2.01
C GLU A 278 -11.99 -27.65 -3.25
N LEU A 279 -12.75 -26.90 -4.07
CA LEU A 279 -12.23 -26.23 -5.25
C LEU A 279 -11.23 -25.13 -4.86
N ASP A 280 -11.51 -24.43 -3.78
CA ASP A 280 -10.62 -23.41 -3.24
C ASP A 280 -9.28 -23.97 -2.76
N GLN A 281 -9.32 -25.05 -1.97
CA GLN A 281 -8.10 -25.76 -1.57
C GLN A 281 -7.34 -26.32 -2.77
N GLN A 282 -8.05 -26.84 -3.78
CA GLN A 282 -7.43 -27.31 -5.01
C GLN A 282 -6.67 -26.19 -5.73
N TRP A 283 -7.26 -24.99 -5.84
CA TRP A 283 -6.61 -23.83 -6.45
C TRP A 283 -5.32 -23.44 -5.74
N VAL A 284 -5.36 -23.30 -4.42
CA VAL A 284 -4.19 -22.97 -3.59
C VAL A 284 -3.10 -24.02 -3.78
N LEU A 285 -3.44 -25.30 -3.79
CA LEU A 285 -2.47 -26.37 -4.04
C LEU A 285 -1.86 -26.30 -5.44
N GLU A 286 -2.68 -26.03 -6.47
CA GLU A 286 -2.22 -25.94 -7.85
C GLU A 286 -1.27 -24.75 -8.07
N SER A 287 -1.37 -23.66 -7.29
CA SER A 287 -0.50 -22.46 -7.40
C SER A 287 1.01 -22.77 -7.27
N SER A 288 1.36 -23.87 -6.61
CA SER A 288 2.73 -24.32 -6.37
C SER A 288 3.14 -25.54 -7.19
N GLN A 289 2.23 -26.10 -8.00
CA GLN A 289 2.44 -27.35 -8.74
C GLN A 289 2.65 -27.12 -10.24
N PRO A 290 3.33 -28.02 -10.98
CA PRO A 290 3.44 -27.92 -12.43
C PRO A 290 2.11 -28.19 -13.16
N ARG A 291 1.26 -29.05 -12.60
CA ARG A 291 -0.03 -29.44 -13.18
C ARG A 291 -1.15 -28.68 -12.47
N ARG A 292 -1.84 -27.81 -13.20
CA ARG A 292 -2.83 -26.87 -12.63
C ARG A 292 -4.17 -26.89 -13.38
N PRO A 293 -4.91 -28.01 -13.42
CA PRO A 293 -6.08 -28.13 -14.29
C PRO A 293 -7.20 -27.14 -13.96
N LEU A 294 -7.47 -26.85 -12.69
CA LEU A 294 -8.49 -25.87 -12.31
C LEU A 294 -8.06 -24.45 -12.72
N ILE A 295 -6.85 -24.03 -12.33
CA ILE A 295 -6.29 -22.72 -12.71
C ILE A 295 -6.26 -22.56 -14.23
N THR A 296 -5.81 -23.59 -14.96
CA THR A 296 -5.76 -23.58 -16.44
C THR A 296 -7.15 -23.43 -17.04
N SER A 297 -8.17 -24.09 -16.47
CA SER A 297 -9.55 -24.00 -16.96
C SER A 297 -10.14 -22.59 -16.83
N VAL A 298 -9.74 -21.84 -15.80
CA VAL A 298 -10.15 -20.45 -15.61
C VAL A 298 -9.33 -19.53 -16.49
N LEU A 299 -7.99 -19.60 -16.47
CA LEU A 299 -7.13 -18.69 -17.22
C LEU A 299 -7.22 -18.82 -18.74
N SER A 300 -7.52 -20.03 -19.26
CA SER A 300 -7.43 -20.30 -20.70
C SER A 300 -8.75 -20.11 -21.45
N ASN A 301 -9.80 -19.61 -20.79
CA ASN A 301 -11.08 -19.38 -21.44
C ASN A 301 -11.13 -18.00 -22.14
N PRO A 302 -12.00 -17.83 -23.16
CA PRO A 302 -12.05 -16.58 -23.92
C PRO A 302 -12.33 -15.33 -23.08
N ALA A 303 -13.14 -15.43 -22.02
CA ALA A 303 -13.39 -14.30 -21.13
C ALA A 303 -12.10 -13.89 -20.40
N SER A 304 -11.32 -14.85 -19.89
CA SER A 304 -10.01 -14.56 -19.26
C SER A 304 -9.04 -13.88 -20.23
N HIS A 305 -8.94 -14.35 -21.47
CA HIS A 305 -8.09 -13.70 -22.48
C HIS A 305 -8.54 -12.26 -22.74
N TRP A 306 -9.85 -12.01 -22.83
CA TRP A 306 -10.38 -10.66 -22.99
C TRP A 306 -10.04 -9.77 -21.78
N LEU A 307 -10.13 -10.29 -20.54
CA LEU A 307 -9.72 -9.54 -19.35
C LEU A 307 -8.22 -9.19 -19.38
N VAL A 308 -7.36 -10.12 -19.80
CA VAL A 308 -5.92 -9.86 -19.99
C VAL A 308 -5.69 -8.75 -21.02
N GLU A 309 -6.40 -8.78 -22.14
CA GLU A 309 -6.31 -7.73 -23.17
C GLU A 309 -6.73 -6.36 -22.61
N GLN A 310 -7.81 -6.30 -21.82
CA GLN A 310 -8.26 -5.05 -21.19
C GLN A 310 -7.26 -4.54 -20.13
N GLN A 311 -6.68 -5.43 -19.33
CA GLN A 311 -5.63 -5.08 -18.37
C GLN A 311 -4.41 -4.50 -19.08
N GLN A 312 -3.93 -5.15 -20.15
CA GLN A 312 -2.78 -4.69 -20.94
C GLN A 312 -3.06 -3.35 -21.65
N ALA A 313 -4.27 -3.14 -22.15
CA ALA A 313 -4.67 -1.90 -22.81
C ALA A 313 -4.83 -0.70 -21.86
N SER A 314 -4.75 -0.91 -20.54
CA SER A 314 -4.94 0.13 -19.53
C SER A 314 -3.68 0.94 -19.19
N ASP A 315 -2.55 0.65 -19.84
CA ASP A 315 -1.24 1.27 -19.57
C ASP A 315 -0.84 1.24 -18.07
N GLY A 316 -1.20 0.15 -17.39
CA GLY A 316 -0.89 -0.09 -15.98
C GLY A 316 -1.90 0.45 -14.97
N LEU A 317 -2.96 1.15 -15.41
CA LEU A 317 -4.02 1.63 -14.53
C LEU A 317 -4.80 0.46 -13.88
N VAL A 318 -5.11 -0.57 -14.65
CA VAL A 318 -5.80 -1.77 -14.16
C VAL A 318 -4.73 -2.75 -13.71
N THR A 319 -4.72 -3.05 -12.41
CA THR A 319 -3.76 -3.97 -11.80
C THR A 319 -4.21 -5.41 -11.89
N GLU A 320 -5.51 -5.69 -11.80
CA GLU A 320 -6.09 -7.03 -11.94
C GLU A 320 -7.58 -6.94 -12.30
N ILE A 321 -8.13 -8.01 -12.89
CA ILE A 321 -9.57 -8.14 -13.15
C ILE A 321 -10.03 -9.55 -12.79
N ILE A 322 -11.06 -9.63 -11.95
CA ILE A 322 -11.65 -10.88 -11.48
C ILE A 322 -13.13 -10.88 -11.84
N LEU A 323 -13.57 -11.90 -12.56
CA LEU A 323 -14.96 -12.17 -12.88
C LEU A 323 -15.43 -13.38 -12.07
N THR A 324 -16.43 -13.19 -11.23
CA THR A 324 -16.98 -14.25 -10.38
C THR A 324 -18.36 -14.69 -10.84
N ASP A 325 -18.73 -15.92 -10.46
CA ASP A 325 -20.11 -16.40 -10.57
C ASP A 325 -20.97 -16.01 -9.36
N ARG A 326 -22.20 -16.54 -9.28
CA ARG A 326 -23.14 -16.20 -8.21
C ARG A 326 -22.72 -16.65 -6.81
N PHE A 327 -21.77 -17.59 -6.72
CA PHE A 327 -21.22 -18.10 -5.47
C PHE A 327 -19.92 -17.38 -5.08
N GLY A 328 -19.42 -16.49 -5.95
CA GLY A 328 -18.14 -15.84 -5.80
C GLY A 328 -16.96 -16.67 -6.31
N LEU A 329 -17.20 -17.75 -7.08
CA LEU A 329 -16.10 -18.54 -7.64
C LEU A 329 -15.56 -17.88 -8.92
N ASN A 330 -14.25 -17.89 -9.10
CA ASN A 330 -13.60 -17.28 -10.25
C ASN A 330 -14.05 -17.95 -11.56
N ALA A 331 -14.82 -17.23 -12.36
CA ALA A 331 -15.26 -17.66 -13.70
C ALA A 331 -14.21 -17.30 -14.77
N ALA A 332 -13.60 -16.14 -14.63
CA ALA A 332 -12.47 -15.69 -15.44
C ALA A 332 -11.63 -14.70 -14.62
N VAL A 333 -10.33 -14.70 -14.84
CA VAL A 333 -9.39 -13.78 -14.19
C VAL A 333 -8.35 -13.30 -15.21
N SER A 334 -7.84 -12.09 -15.04
CA SER A 334 -6.72 -11.58 -15.84
C SER A 334 -5.37 -12.12 -15.36
N GLU A 335 -5.27 -12.48 -14.09
CA GLU A 335 -4.10 -13.12 -13.50
C GLU A 335 -4.50 -14.11 -12.39
N ILE A 336 -3.53 -14.92 -11.96
CA ILE A 336 -3.79 -15.90 -10.91
C ILE A 336 -4.05 -15.19 -9.57
N THR A 337 -5.22 -15.44 -8.98
CA THR A 337 -5.60 -14.98 -7.65
C THR A 337 -5.02 -15.87 -6.55
N THR A 338 -4.95 -15.37 -5.33
CA THR A 338 -4.49 -16.12 -4.15
C THR A 338 -5.34 -17.36 -3.87
N ASP A 339 -6.65 -17.22 -4.06
CA ASP A 339 -7.69 -18.22 -3.80
C ASP A 339 -8.73 -18.24 -4.94
N TYR A 340 -9.57 -19.27 -4.99
CA TYR A 340 -10.58 -19.45 -6.04
C TYR A 340 -11.93 -18.84 -5.66
N TRP A 341 -12.22 -18.82 -4.36
CA TRP A 341 -13.47 -18.33 -3.81
C TRP A 341 -13.29 -16.90 -3.31
N GLN A 342 -14.01 -15.96 -3.92
CA GLN A 342 -14.07 -14.56 -3.52
C GLN A 342 -15.36 -14.23 -2.77
N GLY A 343 -16.24 -15.22 -2.57
CA GLY A 343 -17.61 -15.01 -2.10
C GLY A 343 -17.71 -14.65 -0.62
N ASP A 344 -16.67 -14.93 0.15
CA ASP A 344 -16.48 -14.52 1.54
C ASP A 344 -15.82 -13.13 1.67
N GLU A 345 -15.36 -12.54 0.57
CA GLU A 345 -14.73 -11.23 0.59
C GLU A 345 -15.72 -10.06 0.58
N GLU A 346 -15.32 -8.94 1.19
CA GLU A 346 -16.08 -7.69 1.21
C GLU A 346 -16.32 -7.15 -0.22
N LYS A 347 -15.30 -7.24 -1.09
CA LYS A 347 -15.35 -6.76 -2.49
C LYS A 347 -16.40 -7.48 -3.33
N PHE A 348 -16.72 -8.74 -3.03
CA PHE A 348 -17.82 -9.48 -3.65
C PHE A 348 -19.15 -9.16 -2.99
N SER A 349 -19.24 -9.39 -1.68
CA SER A 349 -20.51 -9.37 -0.94
C SER A 349 -21.17 -7.98 -0.97
N MET A 350 -20.42 -6.90 -0.78
CA MET A 350 -20.97 -5.55 -0.84
C MET A 350 -21.55 -5.22 -2.21
N SER A 351 -20.92 -5.65 -3.29
CA SER A 351 -21.39 -5.40 -4.65
C SER A 351 -22.58 -6.28 -4.99
N PHE A 352 -22.48 -7.60 -4.75
CA PHE A 352 -23.52 -8.57 -5.10
C PHE A 352 -24.87 -8.22 -4.46
N PHE A 353 -24.86 -7.81 -3.18
CA PHE A 353 -26.07 -7.46 -2.41
C PHE A 353 -26.42 -5.96 -2.43
N SER A 354 -25.72 -5.13 -3.21
CA SER A 354 -26.01 -3.69 -3.24
C SER A 354 -27.42 -3.40 -3.75
N GLU A 355 -28.09 -2.35 -3.29
CA GLU A 355 -29.43 -2.00 -3.77
C GLU A 355 -29.36 -1.10 -5.02
N ASN A 356 -28.44 -0.13 -5.02
CA ASN A 356 -28.38 1.00 -5.95
C ASN A 356 -27.79 0.71 -7.34
N GLY A 357 -27.11 -0.42 -7.56
CA GLY A 357 -26.60 -0.80 -8.91
C GLY A 357 -25.33 -0.10 -9.31
N GLU A 358 -24.91 0.87 -8.51
CA GLU A 358 -23.66 1.57 -8.65
C GLU A 358 -22.46 0.65 -8.32
N PRO A 359 -21.32 0.88 -8.97
CA PRO A 359 -20.04 0.30 -8.60
C PRO A 359 -19.73 0.55 -7.13
N VAL A 360 -19.23 -0.47 -6.44
CA VAL A 360 -18.80 -0.35 -5.04
C VAL A 360 -17.28 -0.14 -5.02
N VAL A 361 -16.85 1.01 -4.50
CA VAL A 361 -15.43 1.32 -4.28
C VAL A 361 -14.98 0.77 -2.92
N GLY A 362 -14.07 -0.19 -2.96
CA GLY A 362 -13.51 -0.87 -1.81
C GLY A 362 -12.56 0.00 -0.96
N GLN A 363 -11.86 -0.65 -0.04
CA GLN A 363 -10.81 -0.02 0.75
C GLN A 363 -9.49 0.00 -0.03
N LEU A 364 -8.52 0.78 0.46
CA LEU A 364 -7.19 0.76 -0.13
C LEU A 364 -6.45 -0.47 0.36
N ASP A 365 -5.89 -1.24 -0.57
CA ASP A 365 -5.12 -2.44 -0.28
C ASP A 365 -3.68 -2.30 -0.75
N TYR A 366 -2.74 -2.94 -0.06
CA TYR A 366 -1.33 -2.94 -0.44
C TYR A 366 -0.95 -4.28 -1.07
N ASP A 367 -0.66 -4.24 -2.37
CA ASP A 367 -0.14 -5.41 -3.05
C ASP A 367 1.37 -5.51 -2.80
N GLU A 368 1.78 -6.55 -2.06
CA GLU A 368 3.18 -6.82 -1.70
C GLU A 368 4.06 -7.10 -2.93
N SER A 369 3.47 -7.68 -3.99
CA SER A 369 4.20 -8.12 -5.19
C SER A 369 4.62 -6.92 -6.04
N THR A 370 3.70 -5.98 -6.26
CA THR A 370 3.95 -4.74 -7.00
C THR A 370 4.47 -3.62 -6.10
N ARG A 371 4.33 -3.75 -4.78
CA ARG A 371 4.64 -2.74 -3.77
C ARG A 371 3.87 -1.44 -3.97
N HIS A 372 2.70 -1.54 -4.57
CA HIS A 372 1.80 -0.42 -4.84
C HIS A 372 0.48 -0.59 -4.11
N PHE A 373 -0.17 0.54 -3.85
CA PHE A 373 -1.53 0.53 -3.33
C PHE A 373 -2.51 0.40 -4.49
N GLN A 374 -3.55 -0.41 -4.28
CA GLN A 374 -4.64 -0.58 -5.21
C GLN A 374 -5.98 -0.38 -4.51
N VAL A 375 -7.02 -0.15 -5.31
CA VAL A 375 -8.41 -0.16 -4.86
C VAL A 375 -9.21 -1.07 -5.78
N HIS A 376 -10.04 -1.93 -5.20
CA HIS A 376 -10.99 -2.72 -5.97
C HIS A 376 -12.30 -1.96 -6.16
N ILE A 377 -12.80 -1.99 -7.39
CA ILE A 377 -14.12 -1.48 -7.74
C ILE A 377 -14.93 -2.61 -8.31
N SER A 378 -16.08 -2.87 -7.69
CA SER A 378 -16.88 -4.06 -7.95
C SER A 378 -18.24 -3.72 -8.55
N ASN A 379 -18.53 -4.31 -9.71
CA ASN A 379 -19.79 -4.18 -10.45
C ASN A 379 -20.58 -5.47 -10.42
N ARG A 380 -21.89 -5.35 -10.25
CA ARG A 380 -22.81 -6.47 -10.45
C ARG A 380 -22.90 -6.82 -11.93
N LEU A 381 -22.84 -8.11 -12.24
CA LEU A 381 -23.30 -8.60 -13.53
C LEU A 381 -24.77 -8.99 -13.41
N ARG A 382 -25.59 -8.36 -14.25
CA ARG A 382 -27.01 -8.73 -14.39
C ARG A 382 -27.21 -9.50 -15.66
N ASP A 383 -27.97 -10.57 -15.54
CA ASP A 383 -28.48 -11.29 -16.70
C ASP A 383 -29.40 -10.34 -17.49
N PRO A 384 -29.13 -10.09 -18.80
CA PRO A 384 -29.94 -9.15 -19.58
C PRO A 384 -31.38 -9.65 -19.80
N ASP A 385 -31.65 -10.95 -19.67
CA ASP A 385 -32.96 -11.54 -19.91
C ASP A 385 -33.80 -11.59 -18.62
N THR A 386 -33.18 -11.86 -17.47
CA THR A 386 -33.89 -12.02 -16.19
C THR A 386 -33.71 -10.84 -15.23
N ALA A 387 -32.77 -9.93 -15.50
CA ALA A 387 -32.29 -8.89 -14.60
C ALA A 387 -31.70 -9.41 -13.26
N GLU A 388 -31.59 -10.73 -13.07
CA GLU A 388 -30.99 -11.33 -11.87
C GLU A 388 -29.50 -11.06 -11.81
N VAL A 389 -28.97 -10.87 -10.60
CA VAL A 389 -27.53 -10.76 -10.39
C VAL A 389 -26.91 -12.14 -10.50
N ILE A 390 -26.03 -12.34 -11.48
CA ILE A 390 -25.44 -13.64 -11.80
C ILE A 390 -23.98 -13.76 -11.38
N GLY A 391 -23.35 -12.66 -10.96
CA GLY A 391 -21.95 -12.62 -10.55
C GLY A 391 -21.47 -11.18 -10.29
N VAL A 392 -20.16 -11.03 -10.05
CA VAL A 392 -19.51 -9.73 -9.82
C VAL A 392 -18.27 -9.60 -10.70
N LEU A 393 -18.06 -8.41 -11.27
CA LEU A 393 -16.83 -8.02 -11.95
C LEU A 393 -16.07 -7.12 -10.98
N ILE A 394 -14.88 -7.54 -10.59
CA ILE A 394 -14.01 -6.84 -9.65
C ILE A 394 -12.81 -6.34 -10.46
N VAL A 395 -12.54 -5.05 -10.41
CA VAL A 395 -11.41 -4.43 -11.12
C VAL A 395 -10.51 -3.78 -10.09
N GLY A 396 -9.25 -4.23 -10.01
CA GLY A 396 -8.20 -3.58 -9.24
C GLY A 396 -7.63 -2.40 -10.02
N LEU A 397 -7.57 -1.22 -9.40
CA LEU A 397 -6.96 -0.03 -9.97
C LEU A 397 -5.75 0.42 -9.15
N GLY A 398 -4.63 0.71 -9.82
CA GLY A 398 -3.48 1.36 -9.21
C GLY A 398 -3.84 2.77 -8.74
N ILE A 399 -3.86 2.99 -7.42
CA ILE A 399 -4.49 4.20 -6.86
C ILE A 399 -3.78 5.49 -7.28
N GLU A 400 -2.45 5.45 -7.42
CA GLU A 400 -1.65 6.62 -7.78
C GLU A 400 -1.98 7.09 -9.20
N GLN A 401 -2.03 6.17 -10.17
CA GLN A 401 -2.38 6.47 -11.56
C GLN A 401 -3.85 6.87 -11.68
N ALA A 402 -4.76 6.20 -10.98
CA ALA A 402 -6.18 6.55 -10.96
C ALA A 402 -6.39 7.99 -10.47
N MET A 403 -5.75 8.38 -9.37
CA MET A 403 -5.83 9.74 -8.83
C MET A 403 -5.19 10.78 -9.74
N GLN A 404 -4.06 10.46 -10.38
CA GLN A 404 -3.40 11.36 -11.34
C GLN A 404 -4.27 11.60 -12.57
N LEU A 405 -4.83 10.55 -13.16
CA LEU A 405 -5.72 10.66 -14.33
C LEU A 405 -7.00 11.40 -13.99
N ALA A 406 -7.61 11.11 -12.84
CA ALA A 406 -8.86 11.75 -12.47
C ALA A 406 -8.68 13.22 -12.02
N SER A 407 -7.47 13.62 -11.63
CA SER A 407 -7.15 15.00 -11.26
C SER A 407 -6.73 15.88 -12.44
N GLN A 408 -6.66 15.35 -13.66
CA GLN A 408 -6.39 16.14 -14.87
C GLN A 408 -7.67 16.82 -15.35
N PRO A 409 -7.65 18.13 -15.68
CA PRO A 409 -8.78 18.76 -16.35
C PRO A 409 -8.97 18.14 -17.75
N GLU A 410 -10.22 17.84 -18.10
CA GLU A 410 -10.61 17.36 -19.45
C GLU A 410 -10.19 18.31 -20.57
#